data_AF-A0A508BGA3-F1
#
_entry.id   AF-A0A508BGA3-F1
#
_cell.length_a   1.000
_cell.length_b   1.000
_cell.length_c   1.000
_cell.angle_alpha   90.00
_cell.angle_beta   90.00
_cell.angle_gamma   90.00
#
_symmetry.space_group_name_H-M   'P 1'
#
loop_
_entity.id
_entity.type
_entity.pdbx_description
1 polymer ?
#
loop_
_entity_poly.entity_id
_entity_poly.type
_entity_poly.pdbx_seq_one_letter_code
_entity_poly.pdbx_strand_id
1 'polypeptide(L)'
;MMRHTTHATKPNPMPAPMPSMRRHRTGSVASRAARALVAALLISLPLSGCGSSAPKTAATTPSAGVSVTSLSADQVESERKHFHVIDVGDLPTRYGTVRVDNSQVSSGAKLERAGVVTSYKPGSTGYKPDIKGMQWASRIEPAVFDHEYQDSSDDWSTTQKNTFRLLEQESSGVGVVSPDGKHISLILQPHRTAQDDDFSAQRAYVVVLSAETGKLEGSVEVSGLILGRVLTNDSLAIQTAQNYYPGAEGQGVISVYPLSNLAGKPSTIPCDHWLIGASRDSLLLSPYSPTTGNDWSTRFRPFTVTQMGTDGTVRRTITGVNRVYPGGWLQRFSDPAAAATLAASTAGKDDDQTRAAWDALSTQIVDLNSGSTHDLTGGKAESVGVPTGPGLVVSRTSTDASGETTSTPVFWLSAADDGHPHTENLEQFTSK
;
A
#
# COMPACT_ATOMS: atom_id res chain seq x y z
N MET A 1 -54.03 -18.82 -34.01
CA MET A 1 -55.27 -19.01 -33.22
C MET A 1 -54.91 -19.87 -32.01
N MET A 2 -54.52 -19.24 -30.91
CA MET A 2 -54.29 -19.86 -29.60
C MET A 2 -54.51 -18.79 -28.54
N ARG A 3 -55.36 -19.13 -27.55
CA ARG A 3 -55.77 -18.29 -26.43
C ARG A 3 -54.67 -18.30 -25.36
N HIS A 4 -54.36 -17.14 -24.79
CA HIS A 4 -53.78 -17.09 -23.45
C HIS A 4 -54.48 -16.00 -22.62
N THR A 5 -54.99 -16.45 -21.48
CA THR A 5 -55.72 -15.73 -20.44
C THR A 5 -54.79 -14.83 -19.63
N THR A 6 -55.20 -13.58 -19.45
CA THR A 6 -54.50 -12.55 -18.68
C THR A 6 -54.84 -12.69 -17.20
N HIS A 7 -53.86 -12.91 -16.34
CA HIS A 7 -53.99 -12.71 -14.89
C HIS A 7 -53.39 -11.35 -14.51
N ALA A 8 -54.22 -10.49 -13.94
CA ALA A 8 -53.84 -9.20 -13.39
C ALA A 8 -53.29 -9.38 -11.97
N THR A 9 -52.09 -8.87 -11.70
CA THR A 9 -51.51 -8.79 -10.35
C THR A 9 -51.52 -7.33 -9.89
N LYS A 10 -52.12 -7.11 -8.72
CA LYS A 10 -52.38 -5.82 -8.08
C LYS A 10 -51.09 -5.24 -7.47
N PRO A 11 -50.83 -3.92 -7.51
CA PRO A 11 -49.64 -3.32 -6.91
C PRO A 11 -49.75 -3.20 -5.38
N ASN A 12 -48.67 -3.56 -4.68
CA ASN A 12 -48.50 -3.35 -3.23
C ASN A 12 -48.22 -1.87 -2.90
N PRO A 13 -48.78 -1.31 -1.82
CA PRO A 13 -48.58 0.09 -1.44
C PRO A 13 -47.23 0.35 -0.73
N MET A 14 -46.65 1.53 -0.99
CA MET A 14 -45.47 2.10 -0.35
C MET A 14 -45.62 2.24 1.19
N PRO A 15 -44.53 2.07 1.97
CA PRO A 15 -44.51 2.47 3.38
C PRO A 15 -44.44 4.00 3.55
N ALA A 16 -45.25 4.52 4.47
CA ALA A 16 -45.29 5.93 4.87
C ALA A 16 -44.07 6.34 5.74
N PRO A 17 -43.70 7.65 5.76
CA PRO A 17 -42.52 8.14 6.47
C PRO A 17 -42.71 8.18 7.99
N MET A 18 -41.67 7.80 8.74
CA MET A 18 -41.66 7.82 10.21
C MET A 18 -41.64 9.26 10.79
N PRO A 19 -42.27 9.50 11.96
CA PRO A 19 -42.41 10.85 12.53
C PRO A 19 -41.13 11.36 13.21
N SER A 20 -40.87 12.66 13.02
CA SER A 20 -39.86 13.46 13.71
C SER A 20 -40.02 13.43 15.23
N MET A 21 -38.97 13.02 15.96
CA MET A 21 -38.91 13.20 17.42
C MET A 21 -38.55 14.64 17.81
N ARG A 22 -39.35 15.18 18.73
CA ARG A 22 -39.23 16.50 19.35
C ARG A 22 -37.91 16.65 20.10
N ARG A 23 -37.23 17.79 19.85
CA ARG A 23 -36.25 18.38 20.76
C ARG A 23 -36.91 18.70 22.10
N HIS A 24 -36.43 18.09 23.18
CA HIS A 24 -36.61 18.62 24.52
C HIS A 24 -35.41 19.49 24.89
N ARG A 25 -35.70 20.76 25.13
CA ARG A 25 -34.80 21.81 25.59
C ARG A 25 -35.13 22.02 27.06
N THR A 26 -34.23 21.66 27.97
CA THR A 26 -34.27 22.09 29.36
C THR A 26 -32.88 22.59 29.73
N GLY A 27 -32.78 23.91 29.94
CA GLY A 27 -31.60 24.52 30.55
C GLY A 27 -31.73 24.47 32.07
N SER A 28 -30.58 24.34 32.74
CA SER A 28 -30.40 24.87 34.09
C SER A 28 -28.93 25.23 34.27
N VAL A 29 -28.72 26.49 34.64
CA VAL A 29 -27.46 27.14 34.98
C VAL A 29 -27.17 26.85 36.46
N ALA A 30 -25.91 26.55 36.81
CA ALA A 30 -25.20 27.09 37.99
C ALA A 30 -23.86 26.38 38.27
N SER A 31 -22.77 27.09 37.98
CA SER A 31 -21.57 27.31 38.82
C SER A 31 -21.06 26.20 39.77
N ARG A 32 -19.76 25.87 39.67
CA ARG A 32 -18.68 26.50 40.49
C ARG A 32 -17.32 25.90 40.14
N ALA A 33 -16.33 26.79 40.12
CA ALA A 33 -14.92 26.50 39.95
C ALA A 33 -14.34 25.76 41.15
N ALA A 34 -13.40 24.85 40.89
CA ALA A 34 -12.36 24.47 41.83
C ALA A 34 -11.06 24.24 41.05
N ARG A 35 -10.17 25.23 41.15
CA ARG A 35 -8.76 25.10 40.76
C ARG A 35 -8.06 24.26 41.83
N ALA A 36 -7.33 23.23 41.43
CA ALA A 36 -6.32 22.61 42.27
C ALA A 36 -4.96 22.70 41.55
N LEU A 37 -4.11 23.56 42.10
CA LEU A 37 -2.68 23.62 41.83
C LEU A 37 -2.01 22.39 42.46
N VAL A 38 -1.17 21.69 41.71
CA VAL A 38 -0.15 20.80 42.28
C VAL A 38 1.20 21.24 41.70
N ALA A 39 2.06 21.73 42.59
CA ALA A 39 3.40 22.19 42.28
C ALA A 39 4.44 21.20 42.84
N ALA A 40 5.43 20.91 41.97
CA ALA A 40 6.84 20.60 42.21
C ALA A 40 7.26 19.41 43.09
N LEU A 41 8.08 18.53 42.49
CA LEU A 41 9.45 18.30 42.99
C LEU A 41 10.35 17.82 41.82
N LEU A 42 11.25 18.69 41.37
CA LEU A 42 12.35 18.34 40.46
C LEU A 42 13.56 17.97 41.30
N ILE A 43 14.00 16.71 41.19
CA ILE A 43 15.29 16.27 41.73
C ILE A 43 16.31 16.42 40.61
N SER A 44 17.21 17.39 40.76
CA SER A 44 18.39 17.58 39.92
C SER A 44 19.48 16.58 40.31
N LEU A 45 19.92 15.75 39.36
CA LEU A 45 21.14 14.94 39.46
C LEU A 45 22.10 15.30 38.32
N PRO A 46 23.42 15.27 38.55
CA PRO A 46 24.40 15.95 37.72
C PRO A 46 24.69 15.23 36.40
N LEU A 47 24.86 16.05 35.35
CA LEU A 47 25.38 15.66 34.04
C LEU A 47 26.85 15.23 34.18
N SER A 48 27.12 13.95 33.96
CA SER A 48 28.44 13.45 33.57
C SER A 48 28.37 13.06 32.10
N GLY A 49 29.06 13.83 31.25
CA GLY A 49 29.18 13.55 29.82
C GLY A 49 30.16 12.41 29.54
N CYS A 50 29.93 11.69 28.44
CA CYS A 50 30.91 11.30 27.41
C CYS A 50 30.31 10.26 26.46
N GLY A 51 30.55 10.43 25.16
CA GLY A 51 30.48 9.36 24.17
C GLY A 51 29.44 9.57 23.08
N SER A 52 29.85 10.13 21.94
CA SER A 52 29.14 9.98 20.68
C SER A 52 29.17 8.51 20.26
N SER A 53 28.13 7.75 20.61
CA SER A 53 27.86 6.46 20.00
C SER A 53 26.74 6.66 18.98
N ALA A 54 27.04 6.38 17.71
CA ALA A 54 26.00 6.15 16.71
C ALA A 54 24.94 5.20 17.30
N PRO A 55 23.63 5.40 17.05
CA PRO A 55 22.61 4.52 17.61
C PRO A 55 22.88 3.10 17.11
N LYS A 56 23.29 2.22 18.01
CA LYS A 56 23.37 0.79 17.74
C LYS A 56 21.92 0.35 17.57
N THR A 57 21.53 -0.08 16.37
CA THR A 57 20.24 -0.69 16.10
C THR A 57 20.05 -1.80 17.14
N ALA A 58 19.08 -1.62 18.05
CA ALA A 58 18.74 -2.66 19.00
C ALA A 58 18.33 -3.88 18.18
N ALA A 59 18.91 -5.05 18.47
CA ALA A 59 18.42 -6.29 17.89
C ALA A 59 17.00 -6.50 18.44
N THR A 60 16.00 -6.13 17.64
CA THR A 60 14.60 -6.26 18.04
C THR A 60 14.29 -7.75 18.16
N THR A 61 13.92 -8.20 19.35
CA THR A 61 13.38 -9.55 19.51
C THR A 61 12.10 -9.63 18.67
N PRO A 62 11.96 -10.63 17.78
CA PRO A 62 10.74 -10.78 17.00
C PRO A 62 9.51 -10.92 17.92
N SER A 63 8.35 -10.47 17.44
CA SER A 63 7.07 -10.84 18.04
C SER A 63 6.99 -12.36 18.19
N ALA A 64 6.39 -12.83 19.29
CA ALA A 64 6.28 -14.26 19.57
C ALA A 64 5.59 -14.98 18.40
N GLY A 65 6.24 -15.98 17.80
CA GLY A 65 5.69 -16.70 16.65
C GLY A 65 6.12 -16.16 15.29
N VAL A 66 6.94 -15.10 15.22
CA VAL A 66 7.64 -14.68 14.00
C VAL A 66 9.08 -15.20 14.04
N SER A 67 9.52 -15.84 12.96
CA SER A 67 10.91 -16.24 12.76
C SER A 67 11.44 -15.67 11.44
N VAL A 68 12.69 -15.20 11.45
CA VAL A 68 13.41 -14.82 10.24
C VAL A 68 14.79 -15.45 10.30
N THR A 69 15.12 -16.29 9.32
CA THR A 69 16.39 -17.03 9.28
C THR A 69 17.06 -16.84 7.93
N SER A 70 18.37 -16.59 7.91
CA SER A 70 19.13 -16.46 6.66
C SER A 70 19.20 -17.82 5.95
N LEU A 71 19.04 -17.81 4.63
CA LEU A 71 19.21 -18.99 3.78
C LEU A 71 20.49 -18.87 2.94
N SER A 72 21.19 -20.00 2.76
CA SER A 72 22.24 -20.13 1.75
C SER A 72 21.65 -20.32 0.35
N ALA A 73 22.48 -20.10 -0.68
CA ALA A 73 22.09 -20.37 -2.07
C ALA A 73 21.64 -21.82 -2.29
N ASP A 74 22.33 -22.79 -1.68
CA ASP A 74 21.97 -24.20 -1.80
C ASP A 74 20.63 -24.52 -1.13
N GLN A 75 20.31 -23.85 -0.02
CA GLN A 75 19.01 -23.99 0.64
C GLN A 75 17.88 -23.43 -0.25
N VAL A 76 18.05 -22.22 -0.80
CA VAL A 76 17.11 -21.63 -1.76
C VAL A 76 16.92 -22.56 -2.96
N GLU A 77 18.00 -23.09 -3.52
CA GLU A 77 17.94 -24.01 -4.66
C GLU A 77 17.19 -25.31 -4.32
N SER A 78 17.41 -25.85 -3.11
CA SER A 78 16.73 -27.07 -2.65
C SER A 78 15.22 -26.89 -2.50
N GLU A 79 14.79 -25.67 -2.14
CA GLU A 79 13.38 -25.31 -1.95
C GLU A 79 12.71 -24.85 -3.25
N ARG A 80 13.48 -24.47 -4.26
CA ARG A 80 13.00 -23.88 -5.52
C ARG A 80 11.87 -24.66 -6.18
N LYS A 81 11.89 -26.00 -6.11
CA LYS A 81 10.85 -26.86 -6.70
C LYS A 81 9.50 -26.78 -5.98
N HIS A 82 9.47 -26.22 -4.78
CA HIS A 82 8.29 -26.07 -3.92
C HIS A 82 7.87 -24.61 -3.76
N PHE A 83 8.48 -23.68 -4.51
CA PHE A 83 8.07 -22.28 -4.51
C PHE A 83 6.77 -22.09 -5.28
N HIS A 84 5.88 -21.35 -4.63
CA HIS A 84 4.69 -20.77 -5.20
C HIS A 84 4.93 -19.27 -5.33
N VAL A 85 4.82 -18.78 -6.55
CA VAL A 85 4.91 -17.35 -6.84
C VAL A 85 3.74 -16.67 -6.15
N ILE A 86 4.04 -15.62 -5.39
CA ILE A 86 3.02 -14.76 -4.80
C ILE A 86 2.96 -13.45 -5.58
N ASP A 87 1.78 -12.86 -5.64
CA ASP A 87 1.57 -11.59 -6.36
C ASP A 87 1.95 -10.39 -5.48
N VAL A 88 3.25 -10.30 -5.15
CA VAL A 88 3.86 -9.14 -4.48
C VAL A 88 4.62 -8.25 -5.48
N GLY A 89 4.94 -8.79 -6.66
CA GLY A 89 5.75 -8.11 -7.66
C GLY A 89 7.22 -7.95 -7.25
N ASP A 90 7.99 -7.31 -8.12
CA ASP A 90 9.38 -6.94 -7.83
C ASP A 90 9.41 -5.74 -6.86
N LEU A 91 10.19 -5.84 -5.79
CA LEU A 91 10.37 -4.79 -4.79
C LEU A 91 11.70 -4.07 -5.04
N PRO A 92 11.71 -2.90 -5.74
CA PRO A 92 12.94 -2.18 -6.05
C PRO A 92 13.52 -1.52 -4.81
N THR A 93 14.75 -1.88 -4.47
CA THR A 93 15.49 -1.35 -3.31
C THR A 93 16.78 -0.68 -3.76
N ARG A 94 17.40 0.09 -2.85
CA ARG A 94 18.70 0.72 -3.10
C ARG A 94 19.80 -0.31 -3.38
N TYR A 95 19.61 -1.55 -2.95
CA TYR A 95 20.61 -2.60 -3.02
C TYR A 95 20.38 -3.56 -4.19
N GLY A 96 19.29 -3.38 -4.94
CA GLY A 96 18.84 -4.27 -5.99
C GLY A 96 17.35 -4.56 -5.90
N THR A 97 16.90 -5.63 -6.54
CA THR A 97 15.49 -6.03 -6.53
C THR A 97 15.27 -7.15 -5.53
N VAL A 98 14.29 -6.99 -4.66
CA VAL A 98 13.83 -8.05 -3.76
C VAL A 98 12.60 -8.73 -4.34
N ARG A 99 12.56 -10.05 -4.22
CA ARG A 99 11.43 -10.90 -4.57
C ARG A 99 11.00 -11.70 -3.36
N VAL A 100 9.72 -12.04 -3.37
CA VAL A 100 9.10 -12.79 -2.29
C VAL A 100 8.32 -13.92 -2.92
N ASP A 101 8.51 -15.12 -2.39
CA ASP A 101 7.81 -16.33 -2.78
C ASP A 101 7.37 -17.06 -1.50
N ASN A 102 6.37 -17.93 -1.60
CA ASN A 102 6.03 -18.84 -0.52
C ASN A 102 6.50 -20.25 -0.87
N SER A 103 7.28 -20.87 0.02
CA SER A 103 7.78 -22.25 -0.12
C SER A 103 6.90 -23.23 0.64
N GLN A 104 6.57 -24.37 0.05
CA GLN A 104 6.07 -25.53 0.80
C GLN A 104 7.27 -26.34 1.31
N VAL A 105 7.41 -26.47 2.63
CA VAL A 105 8.41 -27.39 3.19
C VAL A 105 8.03 -28.83 2.79
N SER A 106 9.04 -29.65 2.47
CA SER A 106 8.96 -30.96 1.80
C SER A 106 8.08 -32.05 2.44
N SER A 107 7.39 -31.76 3.55
CA SER A 107 6.49 -32.67 4.25
C SER A 107 5.13 -32.86 3.54
N GLY A 108 4.83 -32.05 2.51
CA GLY A 108 3.51 -32.06 1.85
C GLY A 108 2.37 -31.56 2.75
N ALA A 109 2.68 -31.12 3.97
CA ALA A 109 1.72 -30.55 4.90
C ALA A 109 1.53 -29.06 4.56
N LYS A 110 0.33 -28.70 4.12
CA LYS A 110 -0.09 -27.34 3.75
C LYS A 110 0.15 -26.28 4.86
N LEU A 111 0.33 -26.70 6.11
CA LEU A 111 0.50 -25.83 7.29
C LEU A 111 1.95 -25.40 7.56
N GLU A 112 2.93 -25.91 6.81
CA GLU A 112 4.35 -25.60 6.98
C GLU A 112 4.87 -24.60 5.93
N ARG A 113 4.02 -23.74 5.36
CA ARG A 113 4.46 -22.74 4.39
C ARG A 113 5.30 -21.67 5.07
N ALA A 114 6.39 -21.28 4.42
CA ALA A 114 7.25 -20.19 4.83
C ALA A 114 7.48 -19.22 3.67
N GLY A 115 7.61 -17.93 3.97
CA GLY A 115 8.03 -16.94 2.99
C GLY A 115 9.52 -17.08 2.72
N VAL A 116 9.93 -17.01 1.47
CA VAL A 116 11.32 -16.92 1.04
C VAL A 116 11.51 -15.60 0.33
N VAL A 117 12.31 -14.73 0.96
CA VAL A 117 12.64 -13.40 0.46
C VAL A 117 14.05 -13.45 -0.09
N THR A 118 14.23 -13.07 -1.35
CA THR A 118 15.52 -13.12 -2.06
C THR A 118 15.86 -11.75 -2.63
N SER A 119 17.11 -11.33 -2.50
CA SER A 119 17.61 -10.09 -3.11
C SER A 119 18.55 -10.39 -4.25
N TYR A 120 18.43 -9.61 -5.33
CA TYR A 120 19.24 -9.71 -6.53
C TYR A 120 19.90 -8.39 -6.85
N LYS A 121 21.11 -8.45 -7.41
CA LYS A 121 21.76 -7.25 -7.96
C LYS A 121 20.86 -6.54 -8.98
N PRO A 122 20.97 -5.21 -9.11
CA PRO A 122 20.28 -4.45 -10.15
C PRO A 122 20.45 -5.08 -11.54
N GLY A 123 19.36 -5.17 -12.31
CA GLY A 123 19.35 -5.69 -13.68
C GLY A 123 19.15 -7.20 -13.84
N SER A 124 18.77 -7.93 -12.78
CA SER A 124 18.44 -9.37 -12.89
C SER A 124 16.99 -9.60 -13.39
N THR A 125 16.80 -10.35 -14.48
CA THR A 125 15.54 -10.38 -15.25
C THR A 125 14.73 -11.69 -15.19
N GLY A 126 14.96 -12.56 -14.19
CA GLY A 126 14.23 -13.84 -14.07
C GLY A 126 13.10 -13.80 -13.03
N TYR A 127 11.87 -14.21 -13.36
CA TYR A 127 10.72 -14.15 -12.42
C TYR A 127 10.74 -15.18 -11.28
N LYS A 128 11.52 -16.26 -11.40
CA LYS A 128 11.67 -17.25 -10.33
C LYS A 128 12.94 -16.97 -9.55
N PRO A 129 12.95 -17.19 -8.22
CA PRO A 129 14.17 -17.10 -7.46
C PRO A 129 15.23 -17.99 -8.10
N ASP A 130 16.34 -17.38 -8.50
CA ASP A 130 17.55 -18.10 -8.84
C ASP A 130 18.68 -17.80 -7.87
N ILE A 131 19.75 -18.59 -7.96
CA ILE A 131 20.97 -18.36 -7.17
C ILE A 131 21.93 -17.40 -7.88
N LYS A 132 21.68 -17.08 -9.15
CA LYS A 132 22.62 -16.34 -9.99
C LYS A 132 22.46 -14.84 -9.73
N GLY A 133 23.45 -14.27 -9.05
CA GLY A 133 23.40 -12.86 -8.70
C GLY A 133 22.52 -12.56 -7.49
N MET A 134 22.08 -13.60 -6.77
CA MET A 134 21.48 -13.47 -5.45
C MET A 134 22.51 -12.91 -4.46
N GLN A 135 22.10 -11.90 -3.70
CA GLN A 135 22.92 -11.23 -2.69
C GLN A 135 22.69 -11.81 -1.30
N TRP A 136 21.42 -12.02 -0.95
CA TRP A 136 20.99 -12.64 0.29
C TRP A 136 19.63 -13.30 0.11
N ALA A 137 19.32 -14.23 1.01
CA ALA A 137 18.01 -14.84 1.12
C ALA A 137 17.63 -15.01 2.59
N SER A 138 16.34 -14.86 2.88
CA SER A 138 15.79 -15.06 4.22
C SER A 138 14.49 -15.87 4.15
N ARG A 139 14.36 -16.84 5.04
CA ARG A 139 13.09 -17.51 5.33
C ARG A 139 12.34 -16.75 6.42
N ILE A 140 11.04 -16.61 6.25
CA ILE A 140 10.13 -15.94 7.18
C ILE A 140 8.98 -16.88 7.52
N GLU A 141 8.69 -17.01 8.81
CA GLU A 141 7.54 -17.76 9.31
C GLU A 141 6.73 -16.86 10.27
N PRO A 142 5.38 -16.81 10.16
CA PRO A 142 4.54 -17.48 9.16
C PRO A 142 4.80 -16.98 7.72
N ALA A 143 4.26 -17.71 6.73
CA ALA A 143 4.34 -17.33 5.32
C ALA A 143 3.85 -15.90 5.04
N VAL A 144 4.30 -15.33 3.93
CA VAL A 144 3.82 -14.02 3.46
C VAL A 144 2.38 -14.19 2.96
N PHE A 145 1.53 -13.21 3.22
CA PHE A 145 0.12 -13.24 2.85
C PHE A 145 -0.02 -13.31 1.32
N ASP A 146 -0.85 -14.23 0.82
CA ASP A 146 -1.04 -14.50 -0.60
C ASP A 146 -2.50 -14.80 -0.95
N HIS A 147 -2.79 -14.84 -2.26
CA HIS A 147 -4.16 -14.93 -2.80
C HIS A 147 -4.66 -16.34 -3.11
N GLU A 148 -3.80 -17.36 -3.17
CA GLU A 148 -4.23 -18.68 -3.65
C GLU A 148 -5.28 -19.26 -2.69
N TYR A 149 -6.49 -19.59 -3.16
CA TYR A 149 -6.86 -20.21 -4.44
C TYR A 149 -8.11 -19.59 -5.12
N GLN A 150 -8.09 -19.42 -6.45
CA GLN A 150 -9.32 -19.31 -7.26
C GLN A 150 -9.95 -20.68 -7.60
N ASP A 151 -9.15 -21.76 -7.59
CA ASP A 151 -9.58 -23.10 -8.05
C ASP A 151 -9.39 -24.25 -7.03
N SER A 152 -9.02 -24.01 -5.77
CA SER A 152 -9.15 -25.05 -4.73
C SER A 152 -10.47 -24.89 -4.03
N SER A 153 -11.12 -26.03 -3.90
CA SER A 153 -12.25 -26.24 -3.00
C SER A 153 -11.82 -26.18 -1.51
N ASP A 154 -10.76 -25.46 -1.15
CA ASP A 154 -10.35 -25.34 0.25
C ASP A 154 -11.31 -24.34 0.94
N ASP A 155 -11.97 -24.86 1.97
CA ASP A 155 -12.99 -24.31 2.87
C ASP A 155 -12.52 -23.09 3.72
N TRP A 156 -11.66 -22.22 3.17
CA TRP A 156 -11.03 -21.09 3.89
C TRP A 156 -11.04 -19.79 3.09
N SER A 157 -12.23 -19.25 2.79
CA SER A 157 -12.39 -17.80 2.65
C SER A 157 -12.24 -17.17 4.04
N THR A 158 -11.01 -16.79 4.41
CA THR A 158 -10.81 -16.01 5.64
C THR A 158 -11.13 -14.55 5.35
N THR A 159 -11.55 -13.82 6.37
CA THR A 159 -11.87 -12.40 6.24
C THR A 159 -10.70 -11.60 5.63
N GLN A 160 -9.44 -11.88 5.98
CA GLN A 160 -8.27 -11.25 5.31
C GLN A 160 -8.15 -11.57 3.83
N LYS A 161 -8.49 -12.78 3.38
CA LYS A 161 -8.38 -13.15 1.96
C LYS A 161 -9.35 -12.38 1.06
N ASN A 162 -10.52 -12.03 1.59
CA ASN A 162 -11.50 -11.22 0.86
C ASN A 162 -11.00 -9.80 0.54
N THR A 163 -9.93 -9.33 1.19
CA THR A 163 -9.26 -8.06 0.86
C THR A 163 -8.03 -8.23 -0.03
N PHE A 164 -7.73 -9.41 -0.56
CA PHE A 164 -6.50 -9.60 -1.33
C PHE A 164 -6.35 -8.60 -2.48
N ARG A 165 -7.43 -8.36 -3.24
CA ARG A 165 -7.45 -7.35 -4.32
C ARG A 165 -6.99 -5.97 -3.83
N LEU A 166 -7.33 -5.58 -2.60
CA LEU A 166 -6.91 -4.31 -2.00
C LEU A 166 -5.41 -4.28 -1.75
N LEU A 167 -4.83 -5.44 -1.48
CA LEU A 167 -3.43 -5.60 -1.13
C LEU A 167 -2.54 -5.97 -2.33
N GLU A 168 -3.09 -6.08 -3.55
CA GLU A 168 -2.32 -6.15 -4.81
C GLU A 168 -1.60 -4.82 -5.14
N GLN A 169 -1.93 -3.73 -4.44
CA GLN A 169 -1.43 -2.40 -4.76
C GLN A 169 0.07 -2.25 -4.43
N GLU A 170 0.89 -1.88 -5.41
CA GLU A 170 2.34 -1.65 -5.22
C GLU A 170 2.66 -0.61 -4.13
N SER A 171 1.77 0.37 -3.95
CA SER A 171 2.01 1.52 -3.06
C SER A 171 1.61 1.27 -1.60
N SER A 172 0.73 0.28 -1.34
CA SER A 172 0.17 0.06 0.00
C SER A 172 -0.20 -1.39 0.33
N GLY A 173 0.24 -2.34 -0.49
CA GLY A 173 -0.22 -3.72 -0.51
C GLY A 173 0.60 -4.70 0.34
N VAL A 174 0.65 -5.96 -0.09
CA VAL A 174 1.29 -7.10 0.63
C VAL A 174 2.79 -6.93 0.83
N GLY A 175 3.48 -6.26 -0.08
CA GLY A 175 4.89 -5.90 0.05
C GLY A 175 5.13 -4.46 -0.42
N VAL A 176 5.92 -3.70 0.33
CA VAL A 176 6.29 -2.32 0.00
C VAL A 176 7.74 -2.03 0.36
N VAL A 177 8.37 -1.08 -0.33
CA VAL A 177 9.72 -0.59 -0.05
C VAL A 177 9.66 0.89 0.39
N SER A 178 10.49 1.29 1.37
CA SER A 178 10.62 2.70 1.74
C SER A 178 11.13 3.56 0.57
N PRO A 179 10.75 4.85 0.49
CA PRO A 179 11.20 5.74 -0.58
C PRO A 179 12.73 5.84 -0.73
N ASP A 180 13.48 5.70 0.36
CA ASP A 180 14.95 5.69 0.31
C ASP A 180 15.57 4.33 -0.08
N GLY A 181 14.73 3.31 -0.31
CA GLY A 181 15.08 1.98 -0.75
C GLY A 181 15.73 1.09 0.31
N LYS A 182 15.69 1.46 1.60
CA LYS A 182 16.42 0.75 2.66
C LYS A 182 15.62 -0.27 3.44
N HIS A 183 14.30 -0.12 3.47
CA HIS A 183 13.41 -0.93 4.30
C HIS A 183 12.36 -1.62 3.44
N ILE A 184 12.04 -2.86 3.78
CA ILE A 184 11.00 -3.65 3.13
C ILE A 184 9.99 -4.04 4.19
N SER A 185 8.69 -3.94 3.89
CA SER A 185 7.66 -4.45 4.80
C SER A 185 6.74 -5.44 4.12
N LEU A 186 6.42 -6.53 4.82
CA LEU A 186 5.62 -7.66 4.31
C LEU A 186 4.48 -8.01 5.28
N ILE A 187 3.29 -8.32 4.73
CA ILE A 187 2.14 -8.78 5.52
C ILE A 187 2.30 -10.29 5.61
N LEU A 188 2.28 -10.86 6.81
CA LEU A 188 2.29 -12.30 6.96
C LEU A 188 0.86 -12.85 7.04
N GLN A 189 0.69 -14.13 6.71
CA GLN A 189 -0.58 -14.81 6.84
C GLN A 189 -1.13 -14.66 8.27
N PRO A 190 -2.43 -14.37 8.45
CA PRO A 190 -3.03 -14.32 9.77
C PRO A 190 -2.84 -15.65 10.51
N HIS A 191 -2.19 -15.61 11.66
CA HIS A 191 -1.99 -16.79 12.50
C HIS A 191 -3.20 -17.08 13.40
N ARG A 192 -4.12 -16.11 13.51
CA ARG A 192 -5.47 -16.29 14.02
C ARG A 192 -6.44 -15.67 13.02
N THR A 193 -7.29 -16.50 12.44
CA THR A 193 -8.29 -16.06 11.46
C THR A 193 -9.60 -15.66 12.14
N ALA A 194 -10.33 -14.77 11.49
CA ALA A 194 -11.71 -14.41 11.83
C ALA A 194 -12.67 -14.95 10.76
N GLN A 195 -13.95 -15.01 11.13
CA GLN A 195 -15.08 -15.05 10.21
C GLN A 195 -15.71 -13.65 10.14
N ASP A 196 -16.59 -13.43 9.17
CA ASP A 196 -17.12 -12.10 8.79
C ASP A 196 -18.03 -11.42 9.84
N ASP A 197 -18.12 -11.99 11.04
CA ASP A 197 -18.80 -11.47 12.22
C ASP A 197 -17.85 -11.08 13.38
N ASP A 198 -16.56 -11.43 13.30
CA ASP A 198 -15.57 -11.14 14.35
C ASP A 198 -14.20 -10.72 13.78
N PHE A 199 -14.20 -9.68 12.93
CA PHE A 199 -12.98 -9.05 12.40
C PHE A 199 -11.93 -8.79 13.50
N SER A 200 -12.41 -8.46 14.71
CA SER A 200 -11.58 -8.12 15.86
C SER A 200 -10.75 -9.28 16.42
N ALA A 201 -11.13 -10.54 16.14
CA ALA A 201 -10.37 -11.72 16.55
C ALA A 201 -9.18 -12.02 15.63
N GLN A 202 -9.15 -11.44 14.43
CA GLN A 202 -8.06 -11.68 13.50
C GLN A 202 -6.74 -11.14 14.05
N ARG A 203 -5.68 -11.96 13.99
CA ARG A 203 -4.30 -11.55 14.32
C ARG A 203 -3.37 -11.89 13.18
N ALA A 204 -2.61 -10.90 12.75
CA ALA A 204 -1.61 -11.01 11.70
C ALA A 204 -0.34 -10.25 12.11
N TYR A 205 0.78 -10.67 11.54
CA TYR A 205 2.05 -9.98 11.72
C TYR A 205 2.36 -9.12 10.50
N VAL A 206 2.94 -7.95 10.75
CA VAL A 206 3.63 -7.15 9.74
C VAL A 206 5.09 -7.05 10.14
N VAL A 207 5.98 -7.40 9.21
CA VAL A 207 7.43 -7.39 9.45
C VAL A 207 8.10 -6.25 8.70
N VAL A 208 9.25 -5.79 9.20
CA VAL A 208 10.17 -4.90 8.50
C VAL A 208 11.54 -5.56 8.41
N LEU A 209 12.09 -5.61 7.20
CA LEU A 209 13.40 -6.17 6.90
C LEU A 209 14.32 -5.06 6.37
N SER A 210 15.60 -5.17 6.71
CA SER A 210 16.67 -4.42 6.05
C SER A 210 16.79 -4.90 4.60
N ALA A 211 16.62 -4.00 3.64
CA ALA A 211 16.80 -4.31 2.22
C ALA A 211 18.24 -4.72 1.87
N GLU A 212 19.22 -4.25 2.64
CA GLU A 212 20.63 -4.56 2.44
C GLU A 212 20.98 -6.01 2.81
N THR A 213 20.35 -6.54 3.85
CA THR A 213 20.81 -7.77 4.49
C THR A 213 19.74 -8.86 4.63
N GLY A 214 18.47 -8.53 4.40
CA GLY A 214 17.33 -9.40 4.66
C GLY A 214 17.02 -9.63 6.14
N LYS A 215 17.79 -9.01 7.06
CA LYS A 215 17.60 -9.19 8.49
C LYS A 215 16.34 -8.48 8.98
N LEU A 216 15.68 -9.11 9.95
CA LEU A 216 14.54 -8.53 10.65
C LEU A 216 14.97 -7.30 11.45
N GLU A 217 14.33 -6.17 11.17
CA GLU A 217 14.46 -4.94 11.95
C GLU A 217 13.40 -4.86 13.05
N GLY A 218 12.23 -5.45 12.81
CA GLY A 218 11.19 -5.65 13.81
C GLY A 218 9.92 -6.22 13.21
N SER A 219 9.00 -6.63 14.08
CA SER A 219 7.67 -7.09 13.68
C SER A 219 6.62 -6.59 14.66
N VAL A 220 5.41 -6.37 14.15
CA VAL A 220 4.26 -5.92 14.93
C VAL A 220 3.10 -6.87 14.71
N GLU A 221 2.42 -7.23 15.80
CA GLU A 221 1.15 -7.93 15.74
C GLU A 221 0.02 -6.92 15.65
N VAL A 222 -0.92 -7.14 14.72
CA VAL A 222 -2.08 -6.28 14.56
C VAL A 222 -3.38 -7.05 14.71
N SER A 223 -4.38 -6.36 15.27
CA SER A 223 -5.74 -6.83 15.44
C SER A 223 -6.65 -6.19 14.39
N GLY A 224 -7.57 -6.98 13.84
CA GLY A 224 -8.49 -6.51 12.79
C GLY A 224 -8.04 -6.87 11.38
N LEU A 225 -8.84 -6.43 10.42
CA LEU A 225 -8.59 -6.62 9.00
C LEU A 225 -7.56 -5.61 8.51
N ILE A 226 -6.45 -6.05 7.93
CA ILE A 226 -5.47 -5.15 7.33
C ILE A 226 -6.02 -4.70 5.97
N LEU A 227 -6.21 -3.39 5.81
CA LEU A 227 -6.68 -2.77 4.56
C LEU A 227 -5.54 -2.20 3.72
N GLY A 228 -4.41 -1.90 4.35
CA GLY A 228 -3.23 -1.40 3.67
C GLY A 228 -2.07 -1.14 4.63
N ARG A 229 -0.88 -1.00 4.07
CA ARG A 229 0.34 -0.66 4.80
C ARG A 229 1.32 0.07 3.92
N VAL A 230 2.00 1.06 4.49
CA VAL A 230 3.02 1.84 3.80
C VAL A 230 4.29 1.99 4.64
N LEU A 231 5.41 2.29 3.98
CA LEU A 231 6.65 2.74 4.59
C LEU A 231 6.91 4.19 4.18
N THR A 232 7.18 5.03 5.18
CA THR A 232 7.95 6.27 4.99
C THR A 232 9.43 5.94 5.19
N ASN A 233 10.33 6.92 5.15
CA ASN A 233 11.74 6.65 5.46
C ASN A 233 11.97 6.27 6.92
N ASP A 234 11.10 6.74 7.84
CA ASP A 234 11.32 6.63 9.28
C ASP A 234 10.17 5.95 10.02
N SER A 235 9.10 5.54 9.35
CA SER A 235 7.92 4.94 9.98
C SER A 235 7.23 3.89 9.11
N LEU A 236 6.73 2.85 9.79
CA LEU A 236 5.76 1.89 9.30
C LEU A 236 4.36 2.35 9.70
N ALA A 237 3.45 2.46 8.73
CA ALA A 237 2.04 2.75 9.00
C ALA A 237 1.15 1.63 8.48
N ILE A 238 0.26 1.12 9.33
CA ILE A 238 -0.66 0.02 9.02
C ILE A 238 -2.09 0.50 9.25
N GLN A 239 -2.95 0.33 8.25
CA GLN A 239 -4.38 0.55 8.39
C GLN A 239 -5.09 -0.76 8.72
N THR A 240 -5.80 -0.79 9.84
CA THR A 240 -6.74 -1.87 10.17
C THR A 240 -8.17 -1.37 10.29
N ALA A 241 -9.13 -2.28 10.14
CA ALA A 241 -10.55 -2.02 10.28
C ALA A 241 -11.28 -3.22 10.90
N GLN A 242 -12.50 -2.96 11.39
CA GLN A 242 -13.47 -3.96 11.85
C GLN A 242 -14.51 -4.30 10.78
N ASN A 243 -14.21 -3.97 9.52
CA ASN A 243 -15.01 -4.31 8.33
C ASN A 243 -14.11 -4.24 7.09
N TYR A 244 -14.64 -4.59 5.92
CA TYR A 244 -13.99 -4.56 4.61
C TYR A 244 -13.66 -3.15 4.08
N TYR A 245 -13.93 -2.11 4.85
CA TYR A 245 -13.73 -0.71 4.50
C TYR A 245 -13.39 0.09 5.77
N PRO A 246 -12.68 1.23 5.64
CA PRO A 246 -12.24 1.98 6.83
C PRO A 246 -13.32 2.91 7.41
N GLY A 247 -14.23 3.43 6.58
CA GLY A 247 -15.25 4.39 7.01
C GLY A 247 -16.41 3.79 7.81
N ALA A 248 -17.21 4.66 8.42
CA ALA A 248 -18.45 4.30 9.14
C ALA A 248 -18.26 3.12 10.13
N GLU A 249 -19.03 2.04 9.97
CA GLU A 249 -18.97 0.83 10.82
C GLU A 249 -17.62 0.11 10.74
N GLY A 250 -16.80 0.42 9.73
CA GLY A 250 -15.44 -0.08 9.58
C GLY A 250 -14.48 0.33 10.69
N GLN A 251 -14.73 1.46 11.37
CA GLN A 251 -13.90 1.95 12.48
C GLN A 251 -12.39 1.91 12.16
N GLY A 252 -12.02 2.37 10.97
CA GLY A 252 -10.65 2.32 10.48
C GLY A 252 -9.68 3.08 11.39
N VAL A 253 -8.51 2.48 11.62
CA VAL A 253 -7.43 3.06 12.42
C VAL A 253 -6.11 2.88 11.67
N ILE A 254 -5.33 3.96 11.58
CA ILE A 254 -3.94 3.90 11.14
C ILE A 254 -3.06 3.87 12.38
N SER A 255 -2.28 2.80 12.54
CA SER A 255 -1.25 2.68 13.58
C SER A 255 0.11 3.01 12.97
N VAL A 256 0.82 3.97 13.54
CA VAL A 256 2.13 4.43 13.05
C VAL A 256 3.22 4.06 14.06
N TYR A 257 4.21 3.31 13.57
CA TYR A 257 5.35 2.81 14.33
C TYR A 257 6.63 3.45 13.80
N PRO A 258 7.40 4.16 14.63
CA PRO A 258 8.74 4.61 14.25
C PRO A 258 9.63 3.41 13.95
N LEU A 259 10.37 3.43 12.83
CA LEU A 259 11.30 2.34 12.49
C LEU A 259 12.43 2.19 13.52
N SER A 260 12.77 3.29 14.21
CA SER A 260 13.72 3.28 15.31
C SER A 260 13.24 2.50 16.55
N ASN A 261 11.93 2.22 16.66
CA ASN A 261 11.35 1.48 17.78
C ASN A 261 10.03 0.77 17.42
N LEU A 262 10.12 -0.26 16.57
CA LEU A 262 8.95 -1.05 16.14
C LEU A 262 8.26 -1.83 17.26
N ALA A 263 8.99 -2.17 18.34
CA ALA A 263 8.42 -2.83 19.52
C ALA A 263 7.66 -1.88 20.47
N GLY A 264 7.75 -0.56 20.22
CA GLY A 264 7.06 0.45 20.99
C GLY A 264 5.56 0.51 20.72
N LYS A 265 4.83 1.19 21.62
CA LYS A 265 3.41 1.51 21.39
C LYS A 265 3.28 2.49 20.20
N PRO A 266 2.45 2.20 19.19
CA PRO A 266 2.25 3.10 18.06
C PRO A 266 1.44 4.34 18.46
N SER A 267 1.56 5.41 17.67
CA SER A 267 0.50 6.42 17.59
C SER A 267 -0.65 5.88 16.75
N THR A 268 -1.88 6.24 17.10
CA THR A 268 -3.09 5.75 16.42
C THR A 268 -3.93 6.91 15.95
N ILE A 269 -4.34 6.86 14.68
CA ILE A 269 -5.15 7.89 14.03
C ILE A 269 -6.44 7.24 13.52
N PRO A 270 -7.62 7.58 14.08
CA PRO A 270 -8.89 7.18 13.50
C PRO A 270 -8.98 7.71 12.06
N CYS A 271 -9.30 6.85 11.10
CA CYS A 271 -9.27 7.18 9.69
C CYS A 271 -10.39 6.47 8.93
N ASP A 272 -11.23 7.25 8.26
CA ASP A 272 -12.31 6.78 7.37
C ASP A 272 -11.90 6.75 5.89
N HIS A 273 -10.67 7.16 5.57
CA HIS A 273 -10.09 7.13 4.22
C HIS A 273 -9.18 5.91 4.05
N TRP A 274 -9.05 5.41 2.83
CA TRP A 274 -8.14 4.33 2.45
C TRP A 274 -6.69 4.80 2.48
N LEU A 275 -5.81 4.04 3.12
CA LEU A 275 -4.37 4.21 3.05
C LEU A 275 -3.85 3.61 1.73
N ILE A 276 -3.41 4.49 0.82
CA ILE A 276 -3.12 4.12 -0.58
C ILE A 276 -1.65 4.36 -1.00
N GLY A 277 -0.81 4.90 -0.11
CA GLY A 277 0.60 5.13 -0.40
C GLY A 277 1.30 5.98 0.65
N ALA A 278 2.58 6.25 0.41
CA ALA A 278 3.40 7.14 1.23
C ALA A 278 4.43 7.91 0.40
N SER A 279 4.85 9.05 0.93
CA SER A 279 6.07 9.76 0.57
C SER A 279 7.17 9.47 1.61
N ARG A 280 8.32 10.16 1.53
CA ARG A 280 9.40 10.07 2.53
C ARG A 280 8.96 10.28 3.97
N ASP A 281 7.93 11.08 4.19
CA ASP A 281 7.56 11.57 5.52
C ASP A 281 6.03 11.76 5.71
N SER A 282 5.22 11.27 4.77
CA SER A 282 3.77 11.44 4.80
C SER A 282 3.02 10.24 4.26
N LEU A 283 1.78 10.09 4.73
CA LEU A 283 0.81 9.09 4.32
C LEU A 283 -0.12 9.68 3.26
N LEU A 284 -0.54 8.85 2.31
CA LEU A 284 -1.47 9.22 1.23
C LEU A 284 -2.79 8.50 1.46
N LEU A 285 -3.85 9.29 1.59
CA LEU A 285 -5.18 8.81 1.92
C LEU A 285 -6.18 9.15 0.81
N SER A 286 -7.10 8.25 0.51
CA SER A 286 -8.16 8.47 -0.48
C SER A 286 -9.54 8.12 0.07
N PRO A 287 -10.60 8.90 -0.25
CA PRO A 287 -11.96 8.53 0.13
C PRO A 287 -12.48 7.33 -0.69
N TYR A 288 -11.81 6.98 -1.80
CA TYR A 288 -12.15 5.85 -2.67
C TYR A 288 -11.17 4.70 -2.48
N SER A 289 -11.70 3.48 -2.59
CA SER A 289 -10.88 2.28 -2.54
C SER A 289 -9.91 2.24 -3.72
N PRO A 290 -8.65 1.82 -3.51
CA PRO A 290 -7.70 1.65 -4.60
C PRO A 290 -8.07 0.53 -5.58
N THR A 291 -9.04 -0.33 -5.24
CA THR A 291 -9.54 -1.42 -6.11
C THR A 291 -10.81 -1.12 -6.86
N THR A 292 -11.58 -0.11 -6.44
CA THR A 292 -12.77 0.32 -7.18
C THR A 292 -12.31 1.15 -8.38
N GLY A 293 -11.71 0.50 -9.39
CA GLY A 293 -11.08 1.21 -10.49
C GLY A 293 -10.39 0.41 -11.60
N ASN A 294 -10.49 -0.92 -11.63
CA ASN A 294 -9.74 -1.77 -12.56
C ASN A 294 -10.54 -2.32 -13.76
N ASP A 295 -11.75 -1.81 -14.03
CA ASP A 295 -12.30 -1.85 -15.39
C ASP A 295 -11.68 -0.72 -16.23
N TRP A 296 -11.62 -0.91 -17.55
CA TRP A 296 -11.03 0.06 -18.48
C TRP A 296 -11.71 1.45 -18.40
N SER A 297 -12.94 1.54 -17.87
CA SER A 297 -13.75 2.76 -17.78
C SER A 297 -13.45 3.64 -16.54
N THR A 298 -12.84 3.06 -15.50
CA THR A 298 -12.62 3.72 -14.19
C THR A 298 -11.16 4.11 -13.93
N ARG A 299 -10.19 3.56 -14.67
CA ARG A 299 -8.75 3.89 -14.55
C ARG A 299 -8.40 5.37 -14.70
N PHE A 300 -9.28 6.17 -15.31
CA PHE A 300 -9.03 7.57 -15.64
C PHE A 300 -9.80 8.57 -14.77
N ARG A 301 -10.65 8.13 -13.84
CA ARG A 301 -11.46 9.11 -13.10
C ARG A 301 -10.64 9.84 -12.04
N PRO A 302 -10.71 11.18 -11.99
CA PRO A 302 -10.01 11.95 -10.99
C PRO A 302 -10.60 11.66 -9.60
N PHE A 303 -9.72 11.44 -8.64
CA PHE A 303 -10.04 11.40 -7.21
C PHE A 303 -9.18 12.40 -6.43
N THR A 304 -9.48 12.52 -5.15
CA THR A 304 -8.74 13.38 -4.23
C THR A 304 -7.80 12.56 -3.35
N VAL A 305 -6.57 13.03 -3.18
CA VAL A 305 -5.61 12.46 -2.23
C VAL A 305 -5.37 13.45 -1.10
N THR A 306 -5.49 13.00 0.13
CA THR A 306 -5.09 13.74 1.32
C THR A 306 -3.68 13.31 1.70
N GLN A 307 -2.74 14.26 1.69
CA GLN A 307 -1.39 14.06 2.22
C GLN A 307 -1.39 14.40 3.71
N MET A 308 -1.05 13.43 4.54
CA MET A 308 -1.10 13.53 6.01
C MET A 308 0.27 13.20 6.60
N GLY A 309 0.73 13.95 7.60
CA GLY A 309 1.93 13.59 8.36
C GLY A 309 1.72 12.30 9.16
N THR A 310 2.83 11.66 9.56
CA THR A 310 2.82 10.48 10.44
C THR A 310 2.28 10.79 11.86
N ASP A 311 2.15 12.06 12.20
CA ASP A 311 1.52 12.59 13.41
C ASP A 311 -0.01 12.74 13.30
N GLY A 312 -0.58 12.51 12.12
CA GLY A 312 -2.01 12.68 11.84
C GLY A 312 -2.39 14.07 11.33
N THR A 313 -1.44 14.99 11.20
CA THR A 313 -1.71 16.34 10.72
C THR A 313 -1.93 16.34 9.20
N VAL A 314 -3.09 16.79 8.74
CA VAL A 314 -3.35 16.97 7.30
C VAL A 314 -2.49 18.12 6.77
N ARG A 315 -1.66 17.84 5.76
CA ARG A 315 -0.78 18.84 5.14
C ARG A 315 -1.47 19.53 3.97
N ARG A 316 -2.12 18.76 3.10
CA ARG A 316 -2.88 19.26 1.94
C ARG A 316 -3.79 18.19 1.34
N THR A 317 -4.75 18.65 0.56
CA THR A 317 -5.60 17.82 -0.30
C THR A 317 -5.29 18.13 -1.76
N ILE A 318 -5.08 17.10 -2.57
CA ILE A 318 -4.67 17.16 -3.97
C ILE A 318 -5.83 16.63 -4.80
N THR A 319 -6.35 17.46 -5.70
CA THR A 319 -7.48 17.13 -6.57
C THR A 319 -7.01 16.67 -7.95
N GLY A 320 -7.83 15.88 -8.65
CA GLY A 320 -7.52 15.49 -10.03
C GLY A 320 -6.49 14.38 -10.14
N VAL A 321 -6.24 13.63 -9.07
CA VAL A 321 -5.31 12.49 -9.08
C VAL A 321 -5.97 11.34 -9.82
N ASN A 322 -5.26 10.64 -10.70
CA ASN A 322 -5.75 9.44 -11.35
C ASN A 322 -4.88 8.21 -11.09
N ARG A 323 -3.67 8.38 -10.54
CA ARG A 323 -2.81 7.26 -10.14
C ARG A 323 -1.87 7.62 -9.00
N VAL A 324 -1.51 6.64 -8.18
CA VAL A 324 -0.46 6.72 -7.16
C VAL A 324 0.64 5.71 -7.50
N TYR A 325 1.89 6.12 -7.32
CA TYR A 325 3.07 5.28 -7.53
C TYR A 325 3.86 5.09 -6.23
N PRO A 326 4.55 3.95 -6.05
CA PRO A 326 5.48 3.75 -4.95
C PRO A 326 6.54 4.86 -4.91
N GLY A 327 7.03 5.23 -3.73
CA GLY A 327 8.07 6.25 -3.58
C GLY A 327 7.56 7.69 -3.46
N GLY A 328 6.25 7.93 -3.59
CA GLY A 328 5.63 9.22 -3.28
C GLY A 328 5.30 10.09 -4.49
N TRP A 329 4.97 9.48 -5.63
CA TRP A 329 4.49 10.20 -6.81
C TRP A 329 2.99 10.00 -7.05
N LEU A 330 2.38 11.02 -7.64
CA LEU A 330 1.01 10.98 -8.14
C LEU A 330 1.01 11.26 -9.64
N GLN A 331 0.20 10.54 -10.41
CA GLN A 331 -0.28 11.07 -11.68
C GLN A 331 -1.53 11.89 -11.43
N ARG A 332 -1.57 13.10 -12.00
CA ARG A 332 -2.65 14.05 -11.82
C ARG A 332 -2.99 14.69 -13.16
N PHE A 333 -4.26 14.97 -13.42
CA PHE A 333 -4.65 15.83 -14.54
C PHE A 333 -4.06 17.23 -14.39
N SER A 334 -3.51 17.77 -15.49
CA SER A 334 -2.93 19.12 -15.51
C SER A 334 -4.00 20.19 -15.29
N ASP A 335 -5.23 19.94 -15.76
CA ASP A 335 -6.44 20.67 -15.39
C ASP A 335 -7.42 19.76 -14.61
N PRO A 336 -7.37 19.76 -13.27
CA PRO A 336 -8.29 19.01 -12.43
C PRO A 336 -9.76 19.41 -12.59
N ALA A 337 -10.06 20.67 -12.94
CA ALA A 337 -11.43 21.15 -13.07
C ALA A 337 -12.06 20.65 -14.38
N ALA A 338 -11.29 20.65 -15.47
CA ALA A 338 -11.69 20.02 -16.72
C ALA A 338 -11.93 18.52 -16.53
N ALA A 339 -11.01 17.83 -15.84
CA ALA A 339 -11.17 16.40 -15.53
C ALA A 339 -12.44 16.13 -14.69
N ALA A 340 -12.72 16.95 -13.67
CA ALA A 340 -13.92 16.82 -12.87
C ALA A 340 -15.21 17.06 -13.69
N THR A 341 -15.19 18.05 -14.59
CA THR A 341 -16.30 18.32 -15.51
C THR A 341 -16.53 17.14 -16.45
N LEU A 342 -15.46 16.59 -17.02
CA LEU A 342 -15.54 15.42 -17.89
C LEU A 342 -16.13 14.23 -17.13
N ALA A 343 -15.63 13.93 -15.93
CA ALA A 343 -16.15 12.86 -15.06
C ALA A 343 -17.66 12.96 -14.79
N ALA A 344 -18.17 14.17 -14.53
CA ALA A 344 -19.59 14.38 -14.34
C ALA A 344 -20.40 14.12 -15.63
N SER A 345 -19.87 14.52 -16.79
CA SER A 345 -20.56 14.39 -18.09
C SER A 345 -20.51 12.98 -18.70
N THR A 346 -19.53 12.16 -18.29
CA THR A 346 -19.30 10.80 -18.80
C THR A 346 -19.64 9.72 -17.77
N ALA A 347 -20.35 10.07 -16.70
CA ALA A 347 -20.76 9.12 -15.68
C ALA A 347 -21.59 7.97 -16.29
N GLY A 348 -21.07 6.74 -16.17
CA GLY A 348 -21.71 5.53 -16.70
C GLY A 348 -21.58 5.32 -18.20
N LYS A 349 -20.71 6.07 -18.88
CA LYS A 349 -20.39 5.90 -20.31
C LYS A 349 -19.01 5.27 -20.47
N ASP A 350 -18.90 4.34 -21.41
CA ASP A 350 -17.64 3.70 -21.84
C ASP A 350 -17.69 3.44 -23.36
N ASP A 351 -17.87 4.52 -24.11
CA ASP A 351 -17.81 4.54 -25.57
C ASP A 351 -16.48 5.14 -26.06
N ASP A 352 -16.16 4.93 -27.34
CA ASP A 352 -14.91 5.43 -27.95
C ASP A 352 -14.76 6.95 -27.81
N GLN A 353 -15.86 7.69 -27.88
CA GLN A 353 -15.85 9.14 -27.73
C GLN A 353 -15.45 9.56 -26.31
N THR A 354 -15.98 8.86 -25.30
CA THR A 354 -15.65 9.06 -23.90
C THR A 354 -14.18 8.75 -23.65
N ARG A 355 -13.67 7.63 -24.17
CA ARG A 355 -12.26 7.26 -24.06
C ARG A 355 -11.35 8.31 -24.70
N ALA A 356 -11.65 8.71 -25.94
CA ALA A 356 -10.89 9.75 -26.63
C ALA A 356 -10.90 11.10 -25.90
N ALA A 357 -12.00 11.46 -25.23
CA ALA A 357 -12.07 12.68 -24.43
C ALA A 357 -11.18 12.61 -23.17
N TRP A 358 -11.07 11.45 -22.54
CA TRP A 358 -10.13 11.23 -21.43
C TRP A 358 -8.68 11.23 -21.88
N ASP A 359 -8.38 10.56 -23.00
CA ASP A 359 -7.04 10.49 -23.58
C ASP A 359 -6.54 11.87 -24.05
N ALA A 360 -7.46 12.78 -24.38
CA ALA A 360 -7.13 14.16 -24.75
C ALA A 360 -6.72 15.04 -23.55
N LEU A 361 -6.99 14.62 -22.30
CA LEU A 361 -6.59 15.39 -21.13
C LEU A 361 -5.11 15.14 -20.79
N SER A 362 -4.34 16.23 -20.77
CA SER A 362 -2.97 16.20 -20.27
C SER A 362 -2.92 15.80 -18.79
N THR A 363 -1.93 14.99 -18.45
CA THR A 363 -1.58 14.65 -17.07
C THR A 363 -0.14 15.05 -16.78
N GLN A 364 0.21 15.07 -15.51
CA GLN A 364 1.53 15.39 -15.00
C GLN A 364 1.84 14.46 -13.82
N ILE A 365 3.12 14.19 -13.63
CA ILE A 365 3.65 13.58 -12.41
C ILE A 365 3.85 14.69 -11.38
N VAL A 366 3.36 14.47 -10.16
CA VAL A 366 3.59 15.31 -9.00
C VAL A 366 4.44 14.52 -8.01
N ASP A 367 5.64 15.01 -7.71
CA ASP A 367 6.52 14.44 -6.69
C ASP A 367 6.18 15.06 -5.33
N LEU A 368 5.72 14.24 -4.41
CA LEU A 368 5.32 14.71 -3.07
C LEU A 368 6.50 14.93 -2.13
N ASN A 369 7.69 14.43 -2.49
CA ASN A 369 8.91 14.57 -1.70
C ASN A 369 9.62 15.90 -1.99
N SER A 370 9.70 16.28 -3.27
CA SER A 370 10.36 17.52 -3.72
C SER A 370 9.37 18.66 -3.97
N GLY A 371 8.11 18.34 -4.26
CA GLY A 371 7.12 19.29 -4.76
C GLY A 371 7.25 19.59 -6.26
N SER A 372 8.14 18.91 -6.99
CA SER A 372 8.30 19.09 -8.43
C SER A 372 7.11 18.52 -9.20
N THR A 373 6.93 19.01 -10.43
CA THR A 373 5.94 18.51 -11.37
C THR A 373 6.56 18.29 -12.73
N HIS A 374 6.19 17.20 -13.40
CA HIS A 374 6.69 16.84 -14.73
C HIS A 374 5.53 16.56 -15.67
N ASP A 375 5.50 17.22 -16.83
CA ASP A 375 4.48 16.99 -17.84
C ASP A 375 4.53 15.55 -18.37
N LEU A 376 3.37 14.92 -18.49
CA LEU A 376 3.19 13.56 -19.02
C LEU A 376 2.38 13.57 -20.33
N THR A 377 2.17 14.74 -20.94
CA THR A 377 1.45 14.85 -22.22
C THR A 377 2.13 14.03 -23.32
N GLY A 378 1.36 13.13 -23.95
CA GLY A 378 1.88 12.24 -25.00
C GLY A 378 2.87 11.19 -24.49
N GLY A 379 2.92 10.94 -23.18
CA GLY A 379 3.81 9.96 -22.55
C GLY A 379 3.08 9.05 -21.55
N LYS A 380 3.86 8.21 -20.90
CA LYS A 380 3.43 7.36 -19.79
C LYS A 380 4.51 7.27 -18.72
N ALA A 381 4.09 6.94 -17.50
CA ALA A 381 4.99 6.74 -16.37
C ALA A 381 4.80 5.34 -15.78
N GLU A 382 5.93 4.67 -15.50
CA GLU A 382 5.97 3.29 -15.01
C GLU A 382 6.91 3.17 -13.81
N SER A 383 6.46 2.45 -12.77
CA SER A 383 7.28 2.12 -11.60
C SER A 383 8.45 1.26 -12.04
N VAL A 384 9.67 1.61 -11.63
CA VAL A 384 10.90 0.86 -11.96
C VAL A 384 11.86 0.82 -10.77
N GLY A 385 12.86 -0.06 -10.82
CA GLY A 385 14.01 0.02 -9.95
C GLY A 385 15.09 0.93 -10.51
N VAL A 386 15.63 1.81 -9.67
CA VAL A 386 16.78 2.67 -9.98
C VAL A 386 17.88 2.43 -8.92
N PRO A 387 19.14 2.89 -9.15
CA PRO A 387 20.24 2.59 -8.23
C PRO A 387 20.04 3.04 -6.77
N THR A 388 19.08 3.93 -6.52
CA THR A 388 18.78 4.48 -5.20
C THR A 388 17.49 3.93 -4.57
N GLY A 389 16.78 3.01 -5.23
CA GLY A 389 15.54 2.41 -4.72
C GLY A 389 14.39 2.46 -5.72
N PRO A 390 13.16 2.69 -5.23
CA PRO A 390 12.01 2.94 -6.09
C PRO A 390 12.26 4.12 -7.02
N GLY A 391 11.91 3.94 -8.30
CA GLY A 391 12.02 4.94 -9.34
C GLY A 391 10.79 4.99 -10.23
N LEU A 392 10.71 6.03 -11.05
CA LEU A 392 9.66 6.22 -12.02
C LEU A 392 10.29 6.57 -13.36
N VAL A 393 10.09 5.74 -14.39
CA VAL A 393 10.52 6.07 -15.75
C VAL A 393 9.39 6.80 -16.47
N VAL A 394 9.74 7.88 -17.16
CA VAL A 394 8.83 8.63 -18.02
C VAL A 394 9.25 8.42 -19.47
N SER A 395 8.29 7.94 -20.27
CA SER A 395 8.51 7.58 -21.67
C SER A 395 7.56 8.34 -22.57
N ARG A 396 8.03 8.73 -23.77
CA ARG A 396 7.18 9.28 -24.83
C ARG A 396 6.59 8.14 -25.63
N THR A 397 5.32 8.26 -25.96
CA THR A 397 4.59 7.27 -26.73
C THR A 397 4.40 7.78 -28.16
N SER A 398 4.66 6.93 -29.15
CA SER A 398 4.42 7.24 -30.57
C SER A 398 3.75 6.05 -31.23
N THR A 399 2.67 6.32 -31.95
CA THR A 399 1.97 5.31 -32.76
C THR A 399 2.33 5.54 -34.23
N ASP A 400 2.85 4.51 -34.89
CA ASP A 400 3.21 4.60 -36.30
C ASP A 400 1.99 4.40 -37.22
N ALA A 401 2.21 4.48 -38.55
CA ALA A 401 1.15 4.31 -39.54
C ALA A 401 0.54 2.89 -39.57
N SER A 402 1.21 1.89 -38.98
CA SER A 402 0.72 0.53 -38.85
C SER A 402 -0.15 0.31 -37.62
N GLY A 403 -0.21 1.31 -36.71
CA GLY A 403 -0.90 1.24 -35.43
C GLY A 403 -0.01 0.71 -34.30
N GLU A 404 1.26 0.43 -34.56
CA GLU A 404 2.20 -0.04 -33.54
C GLU A 404 2.59 1.14 -32.64
N THR A 405 2.37 0.96 -31.33
CA THR A 405 2.68 1.97 -30.33
C THR A 405 4.01 1.65 -29.67
N THR A 406 4.99 2.51 -29.88
CA THR A 406 6.32 2.42 -29.29
C THR A 406 6.44 3.38 -28.11
N SER A 407 7.19 2.98 -27.08
CA SER A 407 7.46 3.82 -25.92
C SER A 407 8.97 4.01 -25.77
N THR A 408 9.42 5.26 -25.82
CA THR A 408 10.84 5.61 -25.71
C THR A 408 11.07 6.32 -24.38
N PRO A 409 11.88 5.76 -23.47
CA PRO A 409 12.26 6.42 -22.23
C PRO A 409 12.90 7.79 -22.50
N VAL A 410 12.49 8.81 -21.75
CA VAL A 410 12.99 10.19 -21.89
C VAL A 410 13.80 10.60 -20.65
N PHE A 411 13.30 10.27 -19.48
CA PHE A 411 14.00 10.45 -18.21
C PHE A 411 13.46 9.47 -17.16
N TRP A 412 14.16 9.34 -16.04
CA TRP A 412 13.66 8.67 -14.85
C TRP A 412 13.82 9.54 -13.60
N LEU A 413 13.03 9.25 -12.58
CA LEU A 413 13.03 9.92 -11.28
C LEU A 413 13.39 8.91 -10.18
N SER A 414 14.03 9.39 -9.12
CA SER A 414 14.33 8.61 -7.91
C SER A 414 13.54 9.09 -6.70
N ALA A 415 12.97 8.14 -5.95
CA ALA A 415 12.23 8.42 -4.73
C ALA A 415 13.14 8.90 -3.59
N ALA A 416 14.46 8.82 -3.74
CA ALA A 416 15.46 9.23 -2.76
C ALA A 416 16.07 10.62 -3.02
N ASP A 417 15.66 11.30 -4.09
CA ASP A 417 16.37 12.45 -4.67
C ASP A 417 15.58 13.77 -4.59
N ASP A 418 16.07 14.87 -5.14
CA ASP A 418 15.38 16.18 -5.09
C ASP A 418 14.31 16.37 -6.19
N GLY A 419 13.92 15.30 -6.89
CA GLY A 419 12.96 15.34 -8.00
C GLY A 419 13.57 15.75 -9.33
N HIS A 420 14.90 15.80 -9.46
CA HIS A 420 15.52 16.05 -10.75
C HIS A 420 15.32 14.89 -11.74
N PRO A 421 15.03 15.20 -13.03
CA PRO A 421 15.03 14.20 -14.10
C PRO A 421 16.44 13.70 -14.42
N HIS A 422 16.62 12.38 -14.43
CA HIS A 422 17.83 11.70 -14.89
C HIS A 422 17.68 11.26 -16.33
N THR A 423 18.70 11.48 -17.17
CA THR A 423 18.65 11.22 -18.63
C THR A 423 19.71 10.23 -19.09
N GLU A 424 20.55 9.79 -18.17
CA GLU A 424 21.54 8.75 -18.37
C GLU A 424 20.94 7.35 -18.20
N ASN A 425 21.61 6.36 -18.79
CA ASN A 425 21.29 4.93 -18.70
C ASN A 425 19.83 4.58 -19.06
N LEU A 426 19.22 5.32 -20.00
CA LEU A 426 17.82 5.10 -20.41
C LEU A 426 17.63 3.77 -21.15
N GLU A 427 18.70 3.24 -21.76
CA GLU A 427 18.72 1.96 -22.46
C GLU A 427 18.42 0.76 -21.54
N GLN A 428 18.49 0.93 -20.22
CA GLN A 428 18.08 -0.10 -19.27
C GLN A 428 16.56 -0.27 -19.20
N PHE A 429 15.80 0.76 -19.59
CA PHE A 429 14.32 0.76 -19.54
C PHE A 429 13.68 0.48 -20.90
N THR A 430 14.48 0.33 -21.95
CA THR A 430 13.96 -0.12 -23.25
C THR A 430 13.77 -1.63 -23.21
N SER A 431 12.53 -2.08 -23.43
CA SER A 431 12.22 -3.49 -23.65
C SER A 431 13.07 -4.01 -24.81
N LYS A 432 13.80 -5.11 -24.59
CA LYS A 432 14.45 -5.88 -25.66
C LYS A 432 13.52 -6.89 -26.27
#